data_AF-A0A5C3LEH1-F1
#
_entry.id   AF-A0A5C3LEH1-F1
#
_cell.length_a   1.000
_cell.length_b   1.000
_cell.length_c   1.000
_cell.angle_alpha   90.00
_cell.angle_beta   90.00
_cell.angle_gamma   90.00
#
_symmetry.space_group_name_H-M   'P 1'
#
loop_
_entity.id
_entity.type
_entity.pdbx_description
1 polymer ?
#
loop_
_entity_poly.entity_id
_entity_poly.type
_entity_poly.pdbx_seq_one_letter_code
_entity_poly.pdbx_strand_id
1 'polypeptide(L)'
;HVMAISSTLYRLYDRKRLHRLWWDDYAALIASFSDCVVFAMMWSSVAEGMRSHSSWQYGLLSELELYPFDSPSWLLSRCPRISLALSISRPVPITWLTVALPCLLAFLGIGVLLQQIIVCGRNTTWYHTPPFVCQFSRLDGSITFACDIIADLALIITPLRMFWGVSLPRLKRRLILCGFSASCFTAITSVICSIFLLSKPQTGGPMGLIDTMMLQLLEVVSLIVCNILVIITSFYRIGRD
;
A
#
# COMPACT_ATOMS: atom_id res chain seq x y z
N HIS A 1 11.13 -3.41 3.77
CA HIS A 1 11.75 -2.66 2.67
C HIS A 1 12.54 -3.54 1.70
N VAL A 2 13.77 -4.00 2.01
CA VAL A 2 14.62 -4.74 1.04
C VAL A 2 13.92 -5.91 0.34
N MET A 3 13.24 -6.79 1.09
CA MET A 3 12.48 -7.91 0.52
C MET A 3 11.33 -7.45 -0.39
N ALA A 4 10.66 -6.35 -0.05
CA ALA A 4 9.56 -5.81 -0.85
C ALA A 4 10.09 -5.21 -2.16
N ILE A 5 11.17 -4.42 -2.10
CA ILE A 5 11.84 -3.85 -3.26
C ILE A 5 12.36 -4.95 -4.19
N SER A 6 13.06 -5.95 -3.65
CA SER A 6 13.59 -7.07 -4.45
C SER A 6 12.46 -7.87 -5.10
N SER A 7 11.35 -8.10 -4.40
CA SER A 7 10.18 -8.78 -4.95
C SER A 7 9.55 -8.00 -6.12
N THR A 8 9.50 -6.67 -6.03
CA THR A 8 8.99 -5.80 -7.11
C THR A 8 9.92 -5.83 -8.32
N LEU A 9 11.24 -5.74 -8.09
CA LEU A 9 12.24 -5.82 -9.17
C LEU A 9 12.18 -7.16 -9.90
N TYR A 10 12.05 -8.26 -9.16
CA TYR A 10 11.89 -9.60 -9.76
C TYR A 10 10.63 -9.67 -10.62
N ARG A 11 9.49 -9.19 -10.11
CA ARG A 11 8.23 -9.12 -10.85
C ARG A 11 8.38 -8.34 -12.16
N LEU A 12 9.04 -7.17 -12.12
CA LEU A 12 9.29 -6.35 -13.29
C LEU A 12 10.20 -7.04 -14.29
N TYR A 13 11.27 -7.68 -13.82
CA TYR A 13 12.19 -8.44 -14.65
C TYR A 13 11.47 -9.59 -15.38
N ASP A 14 10.71 -10.41 -14.66
CA ASP A 14 9.96 -11.52 -15.25
C ASP A 14 8.97 -11.03 -16.32
N ARG A 15 8.19 -10.00 -16.02
CA ARG A 15 7.18 -9.48 -16.96
C ARG A 15 7.78 -8.71 -18.13
N LYS A 16 8.93 -8.04 -17.94
CA LYS A 16 9.69 -7.42 -19.02
C LYS A 16 10.25 -8.48 -19.95
N ARG A 17 10.82 -9.56 -19.41
CA ARG A 17 11.32 -10.71 -20.19
C ARG A 17 10.22 -11.34 -21.05
N LEU A 18 8.99 -11.35 -20.57
CA LEU A 18 7.83 -11.89 -21.29
C LEU A 18 7.13 -10.88 -22.20
N HIS A 19 7.65 -9.66 -22.36
CA HIS A 19 7.01 -8.56 -23.10
C HIS A 19 5.55 -8.28 -22.68
N ARG A 20 5.26 -8.45 -21.38
CA ARG A 20 3.88 -8.38 -20.82
C ARG A 20 3.71 -7.28 -19.77
N LEU A 21 4.55 -6.24 -19.83
CA LEU A 21 4.46 -5.05 -18.96
C LEU A 21 3.11 -4.35 -19.14
N TRP A 22 2.42 -4.12 -18.03
CA TRP A 22 1.10 -3.47 -17.99
C TRP A 22 1.06 -2.37 -16.94
N TRP A 23 0.03 -1.51 -16.97
CA TRP A 23 -0.20 -0.44 -15.98
C TRP A 23 -0.10 -0.89 -14.52
N ASP A 24 -0.52 -2.12 -14.26
CA ASP A 24 -0.35 -2.87 -13.02
C ASP A 24 1.11 -2.89 -12.50
N ASP A 25 2.07 -3.09 -13.40
CA ASP A 25 3.50 -3.17 -13.06
C ASP A 25 4.10 -1.79 -12.79
N TYR A 26 3.59 -0.74 -13.44
CA TYR A 26 3.95 0.64 -13.14
C TYR A 26 3.43 1.06 -11.75
N ALA A 27 2.21 0.66 -11.38
CA ALA A 27 1.68 0.91 -10.04
C ALA A 27 2.55 0.24 -8.95
N ALA A 28 2.99 -1.00 -9.17
CA ALA A 28 3.90 -1.69 -8.26
C ALA A 28 5.28 -1.01 -8.17
N LEU A 29 5.81 -0.50 -9.30
CA LEU A 29 7.05 0.27 -9.31
C LEU A 29 6.95 1.57 -8.52
N ILE A 30 5.85 2.31 -8.70
CA ILE A 30 5.57 3.55 -7.95
C ILE A 30 5.48 3.27 -6.45
N ALA A 31 4.80 2.18 -6.07
CA ALA A 31 4.75 1.73 -4.68
C ALA A 31 6.15 1.42 -4.15
N SER A 32 6.96 0.67 -4.88
CA SER A 32 8.33 0.35 -4.46
C SER A 32 9.23 1.58 -4.37
N PHE A 33 9.06 2.57 -5.24
CA PHE A 33 9.79 3.84 -5.13
C PHE A 33 9.38 4.59 -3.86
N SER A 34 8.08 4.61 -3.54
CA SER A 34 7.56 5.20 -2.32
C SER A 34 8.10 4.51 -1.07
N ASP A 35 8.22 3.16 -1.08
CA ASP A 35 8.86 2.38 -0.01
C ASP A 35 10.33 2.78 0.21
N CYS A 36 11.08 3.05 -0.86
CA CYS A 36 12.47 3.55 -0.77
C CYS A 36 12.54 4.92 -0.08
N VAL A 37 11.62 5.83 -0.40
CA VAL A 37 11.56 7.16 0.23
C VAL A 37 11.26 7.02 1.72
N VAL A 38 10.24 6.25 2.09
CA VAL A 38 9.89 6.01 3.50
C VAL A 38 11.05 5.37 4.26
N PHE A 39 11.75 4.41 3.65
CA PHE A 39 12.92 3.77 4.27
C PHE A 39 14.08 4.75 4.48
N ALA A 40 14.37 5.60 3.50
CA ALA A 40 15.44 6.61 3.60
C ALA A 40 15.13 7.63 4.72
N MET A 41 13.88 8.09 4.81
CA MET A 41 13.43 9.05 5.83
C MET A 41 13.45 8.43 7.25
N MET A 42 13.10 7.16 7.38
CA MET A 42 13.24 6.45 8.65
C MET A 42 14.71 6.41 9.09
N TRP A 43 15.63 6.16 8.16
CA TRP A 43 17.04 6.10 8.50
C TRP A 43 17.62 7.47 8.87
N SER A 44 17.20 8.55 8.20
CA SER A 44 17.62 9.91 8.55
C SER A 44 17.15 10.30 9.96
N SER A 45 15.88 10.07 10.28
CA SER A 45 15.32 10.34 11.61
C SER A 45 16.02 9.56 12.74
N VAL A 46 16.38 8.30 12.52
CA VAL A 46 17.16 7.49 13.48
C VAL A 46 18.60 8.00 13.62
N ALA A 47 19.24 8.38 12.52
CA ALA A 47 20.60 8.92 12.52
C ALA A 47 20.66 10.28 13.24
N GLU A 48 19.61 11.09 13.13
CA GLU A 48 19.47 12.38 13.82
C GLU A 48 19.17 12.21 15.31
N GLY A 49 18.35 11.22 15.69
CA GLY A 49 18.11 10.89 17.10
C GLY A 49 19.38 10.49 17.88
N MET A 50 20.44 10.08 17.17
CA MET A 50 21.76 9.81 17.76
C MET A 50 22.69 11.04 17.81
N ARG A 51 22.38 12.13 17.09
CA ARG A 51 23.17 13.37 17.08
C ARG A 51 22.44 14.43 17.92
N SER A 52 22.96 14.67 19.11
CA SER A 52 22.48 15.69 20.06
C SER A 52 22.07 17.01 19.39
N HIS A 53 20.88 17.49 19.77
CA HIS A 53 20.27 18.81 19.54
C HIS A 53 21.23 19.87 18.95
N SER A 54 21.19 20.05 17.63
CA SER A 54 21.64 21.32 17.03
C SER A 54 20.56 21.83 16.07
N SER A 55 19.88 22.90 16.52
CA SER A 55 18.72 23.59 15.95
C SER A 55 18.90 24.18 14.55
N TRP A 56 20.03 23.95 13.89
CA TRP A 56 20.42 24.66 12.65
C TRP A 56 20.58 23.75 11.42
N GLN A 57 20.57 22.42 11.58
CA GLN A 57 20.63 21.50 10.43
C GLN A 57 19.27 21.20 9.80
N TYR A 58 18.18 21.64 10.45
CA TYR A 58 16.81 21.47 9.93
C TYR A 58 16.56 22.28 8.64
N GLY A 59 17.27 23.39 8.41
CA GLY A 59 16.96 24.33 7.32
C GLY A 59 17.43 23.93 5.91
N LEU A 60 18.44 23.07 5.77
CA LEU A 60 19.00 22.70 4.45
C LEU A 60 18.44 21.38 3.90
N LEU A 61 17.93 20.51 4.78
CA LEU A 61 17.15 19.33 4.39
C LEU A 61 15.65 19.68 4.28
N SER A 62 15.16 20.69 5.02
CA SER A 62 13.75 21.11 4.97
C SER A 62 13.26 21.59 3.60
N GLU A 63 14.15 22.08 2.73
CA GLU A 63 13.75 22.51 1.39
C GLU A 63 13.54 21.33 0.42
N LEU A 64 14.10 20.15 0.71
CA LEU A 64 13.73 18.89 0.06
C LEU A 64 12.56 18.18 0.77
N GLU A 65 12.28 18.52 2.03
CA GLU A 65 11.15 18.03 2.82
C GLU A 65 9.81 18.73 2.52
N LEU A 66 9.77 19.61 1.52
CA LEU A 66 8.51 20.03 0.88
C LEU A 66 7.92 18.92 -0.01
N TYR A 67 8.22 17.65 0.28
CA TYR A 67 7.39 16.55 -0.15
C TYR A 67 6.58 16.14 1.08
N PRO A 68 5.25 16.40 1.12
CA PRO A 68 4.46 16.06 2.28
C PRO A 68 4.69 14.58 2.56
N PHE A 69 5.21 14.28 3.76
CA PHE A 69 5.53 12.94 4.26
C PHE A 69 4.35 11.95 4.12
N ASP A 70 3.13 12.48 3.93
CA ASP A 70 1.90 11.74 3.64
C ASP A 70 1.77 11.19 2.21
N SER A 71 2.37 11.84 1.21
CA SER A 71 2.17 11.47 -0.20
C SER A 71 2.78 10.10 -0.59
N PRO A 72 4.02 9.76 -0.16
CA PRO A 72 4.61 8.46 -0.47
C PRO A 72 3.87 7.32 0.24
N SER A 73 3.48 7.52 1.50
CA SER A 73 2.78 6.54 2.35
C SER A 73 1.40 6.20 1.76
N TRP A 74 0.69 7.22 1.23
CA TRP A 74 -0.57 7.00 0.52
C TRP A 74 -0.40 6.14 -0.74
N LEU A 75 0.57 6.49 -1.59
CA LEU A 75 0.87 5.73 -2.81
C LEU A 75 1.24 4.28 -2.49
N LEU A 76 2.02 4.09 -1.43
CA LEU A 76 2.50 2.80 -0.97
C LEU A 76 1.37 1.88 -0.48
N SER A 77 0.35 2.41 0.21
CA SER A 77 -0.79 1.61 0.68
C SER A 77 -1.77 1.25 -0.44
N ARG A 78 -2.02 2.16 -1.39
CA ARG A 78 -3.12 2.03 -2.36
C ARG A 78 -2.71 1.39 -3.69
N CYS A 79 -1.49 1.65 -4.17
CA CYS A 79 -1.00 1.08 -5.43
C CYS A 79 -0.95 -0.47 -5.43
N PRO A 80 -0.58 -1.17 -4.34
CA PRO A 80 -0.62 -2.64 -4.29
C PRO A 80 -2.02 -3.22 -4.50
N ARG A 81 -3.07 -2.55 -4.00
CA ARG A 81 -4.47 -3.00 -4.13
C ARG A 81 -5.01 -2.80 -5.55
N ILE A 82 -4.67 -1.67 -6.17
CA ILE A 82 -4.99 -1.41 -7.59
C ILE A 82 -4.25 -2.43 -8.47
N SER A 83 -2.98 -2.69 -8.15
CA SER A 83 -2.16 -3.68 -8.84
C SER A 83 -2.78 -5.09 -8.72
N LEU A 84 -3.20 -5.50 -7.52
CA LEU A 84 -3.92 -6.76 -7.32
C LEU A 84 -5.23 -6.83 -8.13
N ALA A 85 -6.04 -5.76 -8.13
CA ALA A 85 -7.27 -5.71 -8.92
C ALA A 85 -7.02 -5.87 -10.43
N LEU A 86 -6.00 -5.21 -10.95
CA LEU A 86 -5.61 -5.29 -12.36
C LEU A 86 -5.02 -6.67 -12.71
N SER A 87 -4.22 -7.26 -11.82
CA SER A 87 -3.71 -8.62 -11.98
C SER A 87 -4.82 -9.68 -11.98
N ILE A 88 -5.88 -9.50 -11.16
CA ILE A 88 -7.04 -10.41 -11.09
C ILE A 88 -7.96 -10.25 -12.30
N SER A 89 -8.12 -9.04 -12.84
CA SER A 89 -9.00 -8.78 -14.00
C SER A 89 -8.41 -9.22 -15.34
N ARG A 90 -7.09 -9.29 -15.47
CA ARG A 90 -6.38 -9.66 -16.72
C ARG A 90 -6.73 -11.04 -17.32
N PRO A 91 -6.97 -12.13 -16.57
CA PRO A 91 -7.22 -13.47 -17.13
C PRO A 91 -8.64 -13.68 -17.69
N VAL A 92 -9.49 -12.66 -17.61
CA VAL A 92 -10.94 -12.78 -17.73
C VAL A 92 -11.44 -11.97 -18.94
N PRO A 93 -12.43 -12.46 -19.70
CA PRO A 93 -13.13 -11.61 -20.67
C PRO A 93 -13.66 -10.32 -20.02
N ILE A 94 -13.55 -9.20 -20.74
CA ILE A 94 -14.04 -7.90 -20.27
C ILE A 94 -15.52 -8.02 -19.88
N THR A 95 -15.79 -7.84 -18.60
CA THR A 95 -17.14 -7.75 -18.03
C THR A 95 -17.26 -6.42 -17.29
N TRP A 96 -18.50 -5.97 -17.05
CA TRP A 96 -18.74 -4.77 -16.26
C TRP A 96 -18.06 -4.83 -14.88
N LEU A 97 -17.94 -6.02 -14.28
CA LEU A 97 -17.23 -6.26 -13.01
C LEU A 97 -15.73 -5.94 -13.09
N THR A 98 -15.09 -6.34 -14.20
CA THR A 98 -13.63 -6.15 -14.40
C THR A 98 -13.23 -4.69 -14.57
N VAL A 99 -14.16 -3.83 -15.01
CA VAL A 99 -13.95 -2.38 -15.15
C VAL A 99 -14.42 -1.65 -13.89
N ALA A 100 -15.55 -2.05 -13.31
CA ALA A 100 -16.11 -1.43 -12.12
C ALA A 100 -15.18 -1.53 -10.90
N LEU A 101 -14.48 -2.66 -10.71
CA LEU A 101 -13.57 -2.86 -9.59
C LEU A 101 -12.39 -1.85 -9.55
N PRO A 102 -11.54 -1.74 -10.59
CA PRO A 102 -10.46 -0.76 -10.57
C PRO A 102 -10.98 0.68 -10.52
N CYS A 103 -12.11 0.99 -11.17
CA CYS A 103 -12.74 2.30 -11.06
C CYS A 103 -13.20 2.62 -9.63
N LEU A 104 -13.83 1.67 -8.94
CA LEU A 104 -14.25 1.81 -7.55
C LEU A 104 -13.05 2.04 -6.62
N LEU A 105 -11.98 1.25 -6.79
CA LEU A 105 -10.76 1.39 -5.99
C LEU A 105 -10.06 2.73 -6.23
N ALA A 106 -10.02 3.19 -7.48
CA ALA A 106 -9.49 4.50 -7.85
C ALA A 106 -10.34 5.63 -7.23
N PHE A 107 -11.67 5.54 -7.33
CA PHE A 107 -12.59 6.51 -6.75
C PHE A 107 -12.45 6.61 -5.22
N LEU A 108 -12.46 5.47 -4.52
CA LEU A 108 -12.22 5.42 -3.08
C LEU A 108 -10.83 5.97 -2.72
N GLY A 109 -9.83 5.73 -3.58
CA GLY A 109 -8.47 6.24 -3.37
C GLY A 109 -8.39 7.75 -3.48
N ILE A 110 -8.99 8.32 -4.51
CA ILE A 110 -9.05 9.77 -4.74
C ILE A 110 -9.85 10.46 -3.63
N GLY A 111 -10.95 9.86 -3.17
CA GLY A 111 -11.75 10.41 -2.05
C GLY A 111 -10.94 10.54 -0.77
N VAL A 112 -10.21 9.48 -0.38
CA VAL A 112 -9.34 9.51 0.80
C VAL A 112 -8.19 10.50 0.61
N LEU A 113 -7.57 10.58 -0.57
CA LEU A 113 -6.54 11.59 -0.85
C LEU A 113 -7.04 13.00 -0.63
N LEU A 114 -8.18 13.34 -1.22
CA LEU A 114 -8.75 14.67 -1.11
C LEU A 114 -9.05 14.99 0.34
N GLN A 115 -9.56 14.02 1.11
CA GLN A 115 -9.75 14.17 2.55
C GLN A 115 -8.43 14.48 3.27
N GLN A 116 -7.36 13.71 3.01
CA GLN A 116 -6.05 13.95 3.62
C GLN A 116 -5.51 15.35 3.26
N ILE A 117 -5.56 15.73 1.99
CA ILE A 117 -5.12 17.06 1.53
C ILE A 117 -5.90 18.17 2.22
N ILE A 118 -7.22 18.04 2.36
CA ILE A 118 -8.07 19.04 3.01
C ILE A 118 -7.74 19.14 4.50
N VAL A 119 -7.60 18.01 5.20
CA VAL A 119 -7.30 17.99 6.64
C VAL A 119 -5.92 18.60 6.92
N CYS A 120 -4.90 18.18 6.17
CA CYS A 120 -3.54 18.66 6.33
C CYS A 120 -3.35 20.09 5.83
N GLY A 121 -4.13 20.53 4.84
CA GLY A 121 -4.15 21.91 4.36
C GLY A 121 -4.85 22.86 5.33
N ARG A 122 -5.88 22.39 6.04
CA ARG A 122 -6.64 23.21 7.00
C ARG A 122 -5.88 23.42 8.30
N ASN A 123 -5.12 22.43 8.75
CA ASN A 123 -4.36 22.51 9.98
C ASN A 123 -2.87 22.60 9.66
N THR A 124 -2.27 23.79 9.68
CA THR A 124 -0.84 23.99 9.37
C THR A 124 0.08 23.82 10.58
N THR A 125 -0.44 23.41 11.73
CA THR A 125 0.36 23.25 12.96
C THR A 125 1.47 22.21 12.80
N TRP A 126 1.27 21.20 11.94
CA TRP A 126 2.28 20.17 11.65
C TRP A 126 3.57 20.71 11.01
N TYR A 127 3.56 21.91 10.41
CA TYR A 127 4.79 22.53 9.89
C TYR A 127 5.71 23.05 10.99
N HIS A 128 5.17 23.33 12.18
CA HIS A 128 5.87 24.07 13.23
C HIS A 128 6.14 23.25 14.49
N THR A 129 5.49 22.10 14.65
CA THR A 129 5.66 21.24 15.82
C THR A 129 6.18 19.87 15.41
N PRO A 130 7.35 19.42 15.90
CA PRO A 130 7.79 18.06 15.70
C PRO A 130 6.80 17.09 16.38
N PRO A 131 6.43 15.97 15.73
CA PRO A 131 6.94 15.46 14.46
C PRO A 131 6.27 16.17 13.27
N PHE A 132 7.02 16.45 12.19
CA PHE A 132 6.55 17.11 10.96
C PHE A 132 5.61 16.22 10.13
N VAL A 133 4.58 15.69 10.77
CA VAL A 133 3.63 14.71 10.23
C VAL A 133 2.23 15.25 10.48
N CYS A 134 1.40 15.20 9.45
CA CYS A 134 0.00 15.58 9.57
C CYS A 134 -0.72 14.66 10.57
N GLN A 135 -1.31 15.25 11.60
CA GLN A 135 -2.05 14.51 12.60
C GLN A 135 -3.49 14.27 12.14
N PHE A 136 -3.84 13.00 11.94
CA PHE A 136 -5.20 12.60 11.62
C PHE A 136 -6.09 12.60 12.85
N SER A 137 -7.31 13.13 12.71
CA SER A 137 -8.33 12.94 13.73
C SER A 137 -8.77 11.47 13.77
N ARG A 138 -9.32 11.01 14.90
CA ARG A 138 -9.88 9.65 15.03
C ARG A 138 -10.99 9.38 14.00
N LEU A 139 -11.73 10.41 13.62
CA LEU A 139 -12.76 10.33 12.59
C LEU A 139 -12.15 10.11 11.20
N ASP A 140 -11.09 10.84 10.86
CA ASP A 140 -10.40 10.70 9.58
C ASP A 140 -9.73 9.32 9.42
N GLY A 141 -9.11 8.84 10.50
CA GLY A 141 -8.56 7.48 10.54
C GLY A 141 -9.63 6.40 10.34
N SER A 142 -10.81 6.59 10.94
CA SER A 142 -11.93 5.65 10.82
C SER A 142 -12.52 5.60 9.41
N ILE A 143 -12.60 6.74 8.72
CA ILE A 143 -13.06 6.80 7.31
C ILE A 143 -12.07 6.08 6.40
N THR A 144 -10.78 6.37 6.55
CA THR A 144 -9.71 5.71 5.78
C THR A 144 -9.76 4.20 5.96
N PHE A 145 -9.90 3.75 7.21
CA PHE A 145 -10.03 2.34 7.55
C PHE A 145 -11.28 1.69 6.94
N ALA A 146 -12.43 2.34 7.00
CA ALA A 146 -13.65 1.84 6.38
C ALA A 146 -13.50 1.69 4.86
N CYS A 147 -12.90 2.68 4.19
CA CYS A 147 -12.60 2.61 2.76
C CYS A 147 -11.65 1.46 2.42
N ASP A 148 -10.66 1.19 3.27
CA ASP A 148 -9.73 0.08 3.12
C ASP A 148 -10.42 -1.29 3.27
N ILE A 149 -11.31 -1.45 4.25
CA ILE A 149 -12.13 -2.67 4.38
C ILE A 149 -13.00 -2.87 3.14
N ILE A 150 -13.67 -1.82 2.66
CA ILE A 150 -14.52 -1.89 1.47
C ILE A 150 -13.68 -2.33 0.25
N ALA A 151 -12.49 -1.77 0.09
CA ALA A 151 -11.56 -2.13 -0.98
C ALA A 151 -11.14 -3.61 -0.91
N ASP A 152 -10.78 -4.09 0.27
CA ASP A 152 -10.35 -5.48 0.48
C ASP A 152 -11.51 -6.47 0.27
N LEU A 153 -12.70 -6.14 0.76
CA LEU A 153 -13.92 -6.92 0.50
C LEU A 153 -14.26 -6.96 -0.99
N ALA A 154 -14.12 -5.85 -1.71
CA ALA A 154 -14.34 -5.82 -3.16
C ALA A 154 -13.33 -6.72 -3.90
N LEU A 155 -12.06 -6.71 -3.49
CA LEU A 155 -11.00 -7.60 -4.02
C LEU A 155 -11.27 -9.08 -3.74
N ILE A 156 -11.92 -9.39 -2.62
CA ILE A 156 -12.30 -10.76 -2.24
C ILE A 156 -13.56 -11.22 -2.97
N ILE A 157 -14.61 -10.39 -2.99
CA ILE A 157 -15.93 -10.73 -3.54
C ILE A 157 -15.89 -10.86 -5.06
N THR A 158 -15.10 -10.02 -5.74
CA THR A 158 -15.01 -10.02 -7.21
C THR A 158 -14.61 -11.39 -7.76
N PRO A 159 -13.44 -11.99 -7.41
CA PRO A 159 -13.08 -13.31 -7.92
C PRO A 159 -14.09 -14.38 -7.47
N LEU A 160 -14.64 -14.32 -6.25
CA LEU A 160 -15.64 -15.29 -5.79
C LEU A 160 -16.89 -15.27 -6.68
N ARG A 161 -17.47 -14.09 -6.94
CA ARG A 161 -18.64 -13.90 -7.81
C ARG A 161 -18.37 -14.38 -9.23
N MET A 162 -17.21 -14.01 -9.75
CA MET A 162 -16.88 -14.26 -11.15
C MET A 162 -16.67 -15.75 -11.46
N PHE A 163 -16.28 -16.52 -10.44
CA PHE A 163 -15.97 -17.94 -10.58
C PHE A 163 -16.96 -18.87 -9.87
N TRP A 164 -18.05 -18.35 -9.30
CA TRP A 164 -19.05 -19.11 -8.52
C TRP A 164 -19.79 -20.20 -9.32
N GLY A 165 -19.58 -20.33 -10.63
CA GLY A 165 -20.23 -21.34 -11.45
C GLY A 165 -19.41 -21.82 -12.65
N VAL A 166 -18.11 -21.54 -12.69
CA VAL A 166 -17.27 -21.86 -13.87
C VAL A 166 -16.23 -22.91 -13.52
N SER A 167 -16.22 -24.02 -14.26
CA SER A 167 -15.23 -25.09 -14.15
C SER A 167 -13.89 -24.65 -14.76
N LEU A 168 -13.04 -24.01 -13.96
CA LEU A 168 -11.74 -23.51 -14.40
C LEU A 168 -10.65 -24.59 -14.40
N PRO A 169 -9.67 -24.48 -15.31
CA PRO A 169 -8.43 -25.25 -15.24
C PRO A 169 -7.73 -25.05 -13.88
N ARG A 170 -7.10 -26.12 -13.36
CA ARG A 170 -6.45 -26.16 -12.03
C ARG A 170 -5.48 -24.98 -11.79
N LEU A 171 -4.78 -24.54 -12.85
CA LEU A 171 -3.85 -23.41 -12.80
C LEU A 171 -4.56 -22.09 -12.46
N LYS A 172 -5.65 -21.77 -13.18
CA LYS A 172 -6.42 -20.54 -12.95
C LYS A 172 -7.03 -20.55 -11.55
N ARG A 173 -7.55 -21.70 -11.12
CA ARG A 173 -8.11 -21.89 -9.77
C ARG A 173 -7.08 -21.63 -8.65
N ARG A 174 -5.84 -22.12 -8.81
CA ARG A 174 -4.76 -21.84 -7.84
C ARG A 174 -4.41 -20.36 -7.79
N LEU A 175 -4.34 -19.69 -8.94
CA LEU A 175 -4.01 -18.27 -9.00
C LEU A 175 -5.04 -17.40 -8.26
N ILE A 176 -6.32 -17.72 -8.45
CA ILE A 176 -7.44 -17.06 -7.78
C ILE A 176 -7.37 -17.30 -6.27
N LEU A 177 -7.11 -18.54 -5.85
CA LEU A 177 -6.98 -18.87 -4.43
C LEU A 177 -5.81 -18.13 -3.77
N CYS A 178 -4.68 -18.02 -4.47
CA CYS A 178 -3.53 -17.23 -3.99
C CYS A 178 -3.86 -15.74 -3.89
N GLY A 179 -4.58 -15.17 -4.87
CA GLY A 179 -5.03 -13.77 -4.81
C GLY A 179 -6.03 -13.52 -3.68
N PHE A 180 -6.93 -14.48 -3.43
CA PHE A 180 -7.86 -14.44 -2.30
C PHE A 180 -7.12 -14.52 -0.96
N SER A 181 -6.20 -15.48 -0.78
CA SER A 181 -5.42 -15.61 0.45
C SER A 181 -4.56 -14.38 0.71
N ALA A 182 -3.97 -13.81 -0.34
CA ALA A 182 -3.23 -12.56 -0.30
C ALA A 182 -4.12 -11.40 0.22
N SER A 183 -5.31 -11.23 -0.38
CA SER A 183 -6.24 -10.16 0.00
C SER A 183 -6.79 -10.33 1.43
N CYS A 184 -7.07 -11.56 1.84
CA CYS A 184 -7.47 -11.85 3.23
C CYS A 184 -6.34 -11.54 4.21
N PHE A 185 -5.09 -11.87 3.86
CA PHE A 185 -3.94 -11.59 4.71
C PHE A 185 -3.75 -10.09 4.91
N THR A 186 -3.78 -9.29 3.83
CA THR A 186 -3.68 -7.82 3.92
C THR A 186 -4.82 -7.20 4.72
N ALA A 187 -6.04 -7.73 4.57
CA ALA A 187 -7.21 -7.27 5.33
C ALA A 187 -7.07 -7.57 6.84
N ILE A 188 -6.59 -8.76 7.20
CA ILE A 188 -6.35 -9.11 8.61
C ILE A 188 -5.28 -8.20 9.20
N THR A 189 -4.18 -7.96 8.48
CA THR A 189 -3.11 -7.06 8.95
C THR A 189 -3.63 -5.63 9.10
N SER A 190 -4.43 -5.12 8.16
CA SER A 190 -4.97 -3.76 8.24
C SER A 190 -5.93 -3.56 9.42
N VAL A 191 -6.76 -4.56 9.72
CA VAL A 191 -7.64 -4.58 10.91
C VAL A 191 -6.83 -4.59 12.20
N ILE A 192 -5.82 -5.46 12.31
CA ILE A 192 -4.96 -5.54 13.50
C ILE A 192 -4.28 -4.19 13.75
N CYS A 193 -3.63 -3.61 12.73
CA CYS A 193 -2.96 -2.32 12.83
C CYS A 193 -3.95 -1.21 13.25
N SER A 194 -5.16 -1.21 12.70
CA SER A 194 -6.16 -0.19 13.02
C SER A 194 -6.68 -0.32 14.46
N ILE A 195 -6.81 -1.54 14.99
CA ILE A 195 -7.14 -1.75 16.41
C ILE A 195 -6.05 -1.17 17.30
N PHE A 196 -4.77 -1.42 16.99
CA PHE A 196 -3.66 -0.86 17.77
C PHE A 196 -3.62 0.68 17.72
N LEU A 197 -3.85 1.26 16.54
CA LEU A 197 -3.85 2.71 16.34
C LEU A 197 -5.05 3.39 17.02
N LEU A 198 -6.24 2.79 16.97
CA LEU A 198 -7.46 3.37 17.52
C LEU A 198 -7.60 3.16 19.04
N SER A 199 -7.01 2.10 19.59
CA SER A 199 -7.11 1.75 21.02
C SER A 199 -6.31 2.68 21.93
N LYS A 200 -5.39 3.48 21.40
CA LYS A 200 -4.61 4.42 22.20
C LYS A 200 -5.45 5.67 22.56
N PRO A 201 -5.45 6.10 23.83
CA PRO A 201 -6.09 7.35 24.22
C PRO A 201 -5.38 8.53 23.55
N GLN A 202 -6.16 9.54 23.14
CA GLN A 202 -5.72 10.82 22.56
C GLN A 202 -4.95 11.66 23.59
N THR A 203 -3.89 11.13 24.19
CA THR A 203 -2.82 11.97 24.71
C THR A 203 -2.12 12.51 23.47
N GLY A 204 -2.29 13.80 23.16
CA GLY A 204 -1.77 14.49 21.97
C GLY A 204 -0.25 14.56 21.89
N GLY A 205 0.43 13.47 22.22
CA GLY A 205 1.83 13.24 21.98
C GLY A 205 2.09 12.73 20.56
N PRO A 206 3.35 12.77 20.13
CA PRO A 206 3.78 12.18 18.86
C PRO A 206 3.30 10.74 18.72
N MET A 207 2.99 10.35 17.48
CA MET A 207 2.80 8.96 17.10
C MET A 207 3.99 8.16 17.62
N GLY A 208 3.73 7.14 18.44
CA GLY A 208 4.81 6.40 19.09
C GLY A 208 5.68 5.70 18.06
N LEU A 209 6.95 5.46 18.39
CA LEU A 209 7.87 4.67 17.56
C LEU A 209 7.21 3.33 17.14
N ILE A 210 6.50 2.69 18.08
CA ILE A 210 5.77 1.44 17.86
C ILE A 210 4.67 1.59 16.79
N ASP A 211 3.93 2.70 16.79
CA ASP A 211 2.84 2.94 15.85
C ASP A 211 3.37 3.14 14.43
N THR A 212 4.47 3.88 14.32
CA THR A 212 5.16 4.12 13.05
C THR A 212 5.72 2.81 12.48
N MET A 213 6.37 1.99 13.31
CA MET A 213 6.91 0.70 12.88
C MET A 213 5.80 -0.29 12.47
N MET A 214 4.66 -0.29 13.17
CA MET A 214 3.52 -1.14 12.80
C MET A 214 2.91 -0.74 11.46
N LEU A 215 2.81 0.57 11.19
CA LEU A 215 2.31 1.08 9.92
C LEU A 215 3.25 0.70 8.76
N GLN A 216 4.56 0.88 8.94
CA GLN A 216 5.56 0.47 7.95
C GLN A 216 5.54 -1.03 7.69
N LEU A 217 5.37 -1.84 8.73
CA LEU A 217 5.27 -3.28 8.59
C LEU A 217 4.07 -3.66 7.72
N LEU A 218 2.91 -3.05 7.97
CA LEU A 218 1.70 -3.25 7.18
C LEU A 218 1.92 -2.91 5.69
N GLU A 219 2.54 -1.76 5.42
CA GLU A 219 2.82 -1.29 4.06
C GLU A 219 3.77 -2.24 3.31
N VAL A 220 4.87 -2.64 3.96
CA VAL A 220 5.84 -3.59 3.40
C VAL A 220 5.20 -4.95 3.13
N VAL A 221 4.37 -5.44 4.06
CA VAL A 221 3.64 -6.70 3.90
C VAL A 221 2.69 -6.64 2.71
N SER A 222 1.93 -5.55 2.58
CA SER A 222 1.00 -5.34 1.45
C SER A 222 1.73 -5.41 0.11
N LEU A 223 2.89 -4.75 0.00
CA LEU A 223 3.71 -4.75 -1.22
C LEU A 223 4.26 -6.15 -1.55
N ILE A 224 4.77 -6.88 -0.55
CA ILE A 224 5.23 -8.28 -0.73
C ILE A 224 4.08 -9.16 -1.22
N VAL A 225 2.92 -9.07 -0.57
CA VAL A 225 1.74 -9.88 -0.87
C VAL A 225 1.24 -9.61 -2.30
N CYS A 226 1.27 -8.36 -2.75
CA CYS A 226 0.98 -7.99 -4.14
C CYS A 226 1.92 -8.67 -5.15
N ASN A 227 3.19 -8.80 -4.82
CA ASN A 227 4.20 -9.40 -5.70
C ASN A 227 4.24 -10.93 -5.66
N ILE A 228 3.82 -11.56 -4.55
CA ILE A 228 3.80 -13.02 -4.37
C ILE A 228 3.06 -13.73 -5.51
N LEU A 229 1.93 -13.17 -5.98
CA LEU A 229 1.14 -13.78 -7.04
C LEU A 229 1.93 -13.92 -8.36
N VAL A 230 2.75 -12.93 -8.70
CA VAL A 230 3.60 -12.96 -9.90
C VAL A 230 4.79 -13.90 -9.70
N ILE A 231 5.36 -13.90 -8.51
CA ILE A 231 6.49 -14.77 -8.18
C ILE A 231 6.08 -16.25 -8.27
N ILE A 232 4.96 -16.62 -7.65
CA ILE A 232 4.42 -17.99 -7.69
C ILE A 232 4.13 -18.43 -9.14
N THR A 233 3.56 -17.55 -9.96
CA THR A 233 3.28 -17.87 -11.37
C THR A 233 4.54 -18.05 -12.21
N SER A 234 5.58 -17.25 -11.96
CA SER A 234 6.89 -17.42 -12.60
C SER A 234 7.52 -18.77 -12.26
N PHE A 235 7.58 -19.14 -10.98
CA PHE A 235 8.13 -20.43 -10.54
C PHE A 235 7.37 -21.61 -11.13
N TYR A 236 6.04 -21.54 -11.18
CA TYR A 236 5.23 -22.60 -11.78
C TYR A 236 5.52 -22.78 -13.28
N ARG A 237 5.81 -21.69 -14.01
CA ARG A 237 6.18 -21.77 -15.42
C ARG A 237 7.56 -22.41 -15.58
N ILE A 238 8.55 -21.97 -14.81
CA ILE A 238 9.92 -22.51 -14.88
C ILE A 238 9.95 -24.01 -14.59
N GLY A 239 9.13 -24.49 -13.64
CA GLY A 239 9.05 -25.92 -13.35
C GLY A 239 8.23 -26.76 -14.34
N ARG A 240 7.59 -26.13 -15.33
CA ARG A 240 6.83 -26.80 -16.40
C ARG A 240 7.64 -26.91 -17.71
N ASP A 241 8.59 -26.00 -17.91
CA ASP A 241 9.55 -26.00 -19.03
C ASP A 241 10.75 -26.90 -18.70
#